data_AF-A0A8S9JM34-F1
#
_entry.id   AF-A0A8S9JM34-F1
#
_cell.length_a   1.000
_cell.length_b   1.000
_cell.length_c   1.000
_cell.angle_alpha   90.00
_cell.angle_beta   90.00
_cell.angle_gamma   90.00
#
_symmetry.space_group_name_H-M   'P 1'
#
loop_
_entity.id
_entity.type
_entity.pdbx_description
1 polymer ?
#
loop_
_entity_poly.entity_id
_entity_poly.type
_entity_poly.pdbx_seq_one_letter_code
_entity_poly.pdbx_strand_id
1 'polypeptide(L)'
;MFIFNQFRSLKVEDILRKIDSEIFNGNVVKEFEEFKRETVYSKTGKKMGINYIEMEVTDQVRKREKMAKLGEDNAVRKAMESELGKTIQITEEMMNAKKILAKMPGELRSPLLGIAERFSSITILDEEQRRLLIEMISSAGLALERINAFLDLSQVVSGRKKLT
;
A
#
# COMPACT_ATOMS: atom_id res chain seq x y z
N MET A 1 14.94 -61.75 -16.29
CA MET A 1 14.16 -60.75 -15.55
C MET A 1 13.88 -59.60 -16.52
N PHE A 2 12.64 -59.51 -17.00
CA PHE A 2 12.28 -58.54 -18.04
C PHE A 2 12.08 -57.17 -17.40
N ILE A 3 12.94 -56.22 -17.75
CA ILE A 3 12.69 -54.80 -17.49
C ILE A 3 11.79 -54.33 -18.64
N PHE A 4 10.48 -54.25 -18.40
CA PHE A 4 9.58 -53.59 -19.34
C PHE A 4 9.73 -52.08 -19.13
N ASN A 5 10.63 -51.47 -19.90
CA ASN A 5 10.66 -50.02 -20.05
C ASN A 5 9.51 -49.64 -21.00
N GLN A 6 8.37 -49.22 -20.44
CA GLN A 6 7.18 -48.84 -21.21
C GLN A 6 7.34 -47.49 -21.94
N PHE A 7 8.44 -46.76 -21.67
CA PHE A 7 8.73 -45.52 -22.36
C PHE A 7 9.71 -45.78 -23.52
N ARG A 8 9.19 -45.74 -24.76
CA ARG A 8 10.02 -45.34 -25.90
C ARG A 8 10.64 -44.00 -25.52
N SER A 9 11.95 -43.85 -25.61
CA SER A 9 12.60 -42.54 -25.55
C SER A 9 12.00 -41.67 -26.66
N LEU A 10 10.99 -40.85 -26.32
CA LEU A 10 10.36 -39.94 -27.25
C LEU A 10 11.43 -38.92 -27.65
N LYS A 11 11.70 -38.80 -28.94
CA LYS A 11 12.57 -37.74 -29.44
C LYS A 11 11.83 -36.42 -29.30
N VAL A 12 12.56 -35.31 -29.18
CA VAL A 12 11.98 -33.96 -29.11
C VAL A 12 11.01 -33.71 -30.27
N GLU A 13 11.33 -34.23 -31.45
CA GLU A 13 10.49 -34.21 -32.66
C GLU A 13 9.13 -34.90 -32.46
N ASP A 14 9.09 -36.02 -31.73
CA ASP A 14 7.85 -36.76 -31.46
C ASP A 14 6.94 -35.99 -30.49
N ILE A 15 7.53 -35.23 -29.55
CA ILE A 15 6.81 -34.41 -28.57
C ILE A 15 6.17 -33.21 -29.26
N LEU A 16 6.95 -32.47 -30.07
CA LEU A 16 6.44 -31.31 -30.83
C LEU A 16 5.30 -31.71 -31.77
N ARG A 17 5.46 -32.82 -32.49
CA ARG A 17 4.43 -33.29 -33.42
C ARG A 17 3.14 -33.72 -32.73
N LYS A 18 3.24 -34.21 -31.49
CA LYS A 18 2.08 -34.58 -30.68
C LYS A 18 1.36 -33.34 -30.13
N ILE A 19 2.12 -32.34 -29.66
CA ILE A 19 1.58 -31.04 -29.22
C ILE A 19 0.85 -30.35 -30.38
N ASP A 20 1.46 -30.30 -31.57
CA ASP A 20 0.84 -29.72 -32.76
C ASP A 20 -0.50 -30.41 -33.08
N SER A 21 -0.53 -31.75 -33.06
CA SER A 21 -1.78 -32.49 -33.29
C SER A 21 -2.85 -32.23 -32.24
N GLU A 22 -2.49 -32.02 -30.97
CA GLU A 22 -3.45 -31.73 -29.90
C GLU A 22 -4.05 -30.32 -30.05
N ILE A 23 -3.22 -29.33 -30.43
CA ILE A 23 -3.65 -27.97 -30.77
C ILE A 23 -4.58 -27.97 -31.98
N PHE A 24 -4.21 -28.68 -33.06
CA PHE A 24 -5.01 -28.75 -34.29
C PHE A 24 -6.37 -29.43 -34.09
N ASN A 25 -6.49 -30.34 -33.12
CA ASN A 25 -7.74 -31.03 -32.80
C ASN A 25 -8.60 -30.30 -31.75
N GLY A 26 -8.17 -29.12 -31.29
CA GLY A 26 -8.90 -28.33 -30.29
C GLY A 26 -8.87 -28.91 -28.88
N ASN A 27 -7.94 -29.84 -28.59
CA ASN A 27 -7.77 -30.40 -27.26
C ASN A 27 -6.95 -29.43 -26.40
N VAL A 28 -7.30 -29.32 -25.12
CA VAL A 28 -6.55 -28.49 -24.16
C VAL A 28 -5.18 -29.13 -23.94
N VAL A 29 -4.12 -28.40 -24.28
CA VAL A 29 -2.74 -28.81 -23.99
C VAL A 29 -2.50 -28.70 -22.49
N LYS A 30 -1.98 -29.77 -21.88
CA LYS A 30 -1.53 -29.73 -20.49
C LYS A 30 -0.29 -28.85 -20.41
N GLU A 31 -0.38 -27.71 -19.73
CA GLU A 31 0.72 -26.76 -19.60
C GLU A 31 1.65 -27.09 -18.43
N PHE A 32 1.11 -27.64 -17.35
CA PHE A 32 1.86 -27.94 -16.14
C PHE A 32 1.59 -29.36 -15.65
N GLU A 33 2.69 -30.10 -15.46
CA GLU A 33 2.69 -31.45 -14.92
C GLU A 33 3.58 -31.52 -13.69
N GLU A 34 3.13 -32.24 -12.67
CA GLU A 34 3.89 -32.51 -11.46
C GLU A 34 4.10 -34.02 -11.31
N PHE A 35 5.31 -34.42 -10.92
CA PHE A 35 5.66 -35.82 -10.74
C PHE A 35 5.70 -36.17 -9.26
N LYS A 36 4.75 -36.98 -8.82
CA LYS A 36 4.75 -37.55 -7.47
C LYS A 36 5.52 -38.88 -7.46
N ARG A 37 6.44 -39.02 -6.51
CA ARG A 37 7.24 -40.24 -6.32
C ARG A 37 6.71 -41.04 -5.15
N GLU A 38 6.38 -42.32 -5.38
CA GLU A 38 5.97 -43.24 -4.32
C GLU A 38 6.87 -44.48 -4.30
N THR A 39 7.26 -44.93 -3.11
CA THR A 39 8.08 -46.14 -2.96
C THR A 39 7.17 -47.36 -2.88
N VAL A 40 7.40 -48.34 -3.75
CA VAL A 40 6.62 -49.59 -3.77
C VAL A 40 7.34 -50.65 -2.94
N TYR A 41 6.59 -51.28 -2.03
CA TYR A 41 7.08 -52.35 -1.16
C TYR A 41 6.36 -53.67 -1.48
N SER A 42 7.02 -54.79 -1.24
CA SER A 42 6.40 -56.11 -1.31
C SER A 42 5.46 -56.34 -0.11
N LYS A 43 4.62 -57.37 -0.17
CA LYS A 43 3.82 -57.82 0.99
C LYS A 43 4.67 -58.23 2.20
N THR A 44 5.96 -58.49 2.00
CA THR A 44 6.95 -58.80 3.04
C THR A 44 7.75 -57.57 3.49
N GLY A 45 7.42 -56.36 3.02
CA GLY A 45 8.08 -55.11 3.39
C GLY A 45 9.38 -54.80 2.64
N LYS A 46 9.80 -55.63 1.68
CA LYS A 46 11.01 -55.39 0.88
C LYS A 46 10.73 -54.30 -0.15
N LYS A 47 11.58 -53.27 -0.23
CA LYS A 47 11.49 -52.23 -1.26
C LYS A 47 11.66 -52.85 -2.65
N MET A 48 10.63 -52.70 -3.48
CA MET A 48 10.56 -53.27 -4.83
C MET A 48 10.90 -52.26 -5.91
N GLY A 49 10.60 -50.98 -5.69
CA GLY A 49 10.86 -49.97 -6.70
C GLY A 49 10.32 -48.59 -6.34
N ILE A 50 10.27 -47.74 -7.35
CA ILE A 50 9.75 -46.38 -7.29
C ILE A 50 8.69 -46.26 -8.36
N ASN A 51 7.50 -45.82 -7.98
CA ASN A 51 6.44 -45.43 -8.89
C ASN A 51 6.50 -43.91 -9.10
N TYR A 52 6.36 -43.49 -10.36
CA TYR A 52 6.27 -42.09 -10.74
C TYR A 52 4.85 -41.85 -11.27
N ILE A 53 4.12 -40.95 -10.61
CA ILE A 53 2.77 -40.58 -10.98
C ILE A 53 2.81 -39.18 -11.56
N GLU A 54 2.42 -39.06 -12.82
CA GLU A 54 2.24 -37.79 -13.51
C GLU A 54 0.86 -37.23 -13.17
N MET A 55 0.83 -35.99 -12.70
CA MET A 55 -0.40 -35.29 -12.33
C MET A 55 -0.50 -34.00 -13.13
N GLU A 56 -1.63 -33.81 -13.80
CA GLU A 56 -1.95 -32.53 -14.43
C GLU A 56 -2.34 -31.51 -13.35
N VAL A 57 -1.62 -30.39 -13.30
CA VAL A 57 -1.80 -29.35 -12.26
C VAL A 57 -2.06 -27.96 -12.82
N THR A 58 -2.26 -27.84 -14.14
CA THR A 58 -2.46 -26.58 -14.87
C THR A 58 -3.41 -25.61 -14.19
N ASP A 59 -4.63 -26.04 -13.86
CA ASP A 59 -5.63 -25.17 -13.23
C ASP A 59 -5.26 -24.77 -11.79
N GLN A 60 -4.60 -25.65 -11.04
CA GLN A 60 -4.15 -25.34 -9.67
C GLN A 60 -3.05 -24.28 -9.69
N VAL A 61 -2.08 -24.43 -10.58
CA VAL A 61 -0.98 -23.46 -10.74
C VAL A 61 -1.52 -22.11 -11.16
N ARG A 62 -2.36 -22.04 -12.19
CA ARG A 62 -3.00 -20.79 -12.65
C ARG A 62 -3.81 -20.10 -11.55
N LYS A 63 -4.53 -20.86 -10.71
CA LYS A 63 -5.26 -20.30 -9.56
C LYS A 63 -4.31 -19.71 -8.52
N ARG A 64 -3.22 -20.41 -8.18
CA ARG A 64 -2.22 -19.90 -7.22
C ARG A 64 -1.56 -18.63 -7.73
N GLU A 65 -1.18 -18.58 -9.01
CA GLU A 65 -0.59 -17.39 -9.61
C GLU A 65 -1.54 -16.19 -9.60
N LYS A 66 -2.82 -16.39 -9.95
CA LYS A 66 -3.85 -15.34 -9.87
C LYS A 66 -4.01 -14.82 -8.44
N MET A 67 -4.05 -15.71 -7.45
CA MET A 67 -4.16 -15.32 -6.04
C MET A 67 -2.92 -14.58 -5.53
N ALA A 68 -1.73 -14.98 -5.97
CA ALA A 68 -0.47 -14.31 -5.63
C ALA A 68 -0.46 -12.87 -6.16
N LYS A 69 -0.80 -12.68 -7.45
CA LYS A 69 -0.91 -11.34 -8.06
C LYS A 69 -1.94 -10.46 -7.34
N LEU A 70 -3.14 -10.99 -7.08
CA LEU A 70 -4.16 -10.26 -6.32
C LEU A 70 -3.69 -9.89 -4.90
N GLY A 71 -2.90 -10.75 -4.26
CA GLY A 71 -2.30 -10.47 -2.95
C GLY A 71 -1.32 -9.31 -2.99
N GLU A 72 -0.46 -9.28 -4.01
CA GLU A 72 0.50 -8.19 -4.25
C GLU A 72 -0.21 -6.86 -4.55
N ASP A 73 -1.16 -6.86 -5.49
CA ASP A 73 -1.95 -5.68 -5.85
C ASP A 73 -2.70 -5.10 -4.64
N ASN A 74 -3.26 -5.98 -3.80
CA ASN A 74 -3.99 -5.55 -2.61
C ASN A 74 -3.07 -4.98 -1.53
N ALA A 75 -1.85 -5.52 -1.37
CA ALA A 75 -0.86 -4.97 -0.46
C ALA A 75 -0.42 -3.56 -0.90
N VAL A 76 -0.15 -3.37 -2.20
CA VAL A 76 0.19 -2.07 -2.78
C VAL A 76 -0.95 -1.07 -2.59
N ARG A 77 -2.19 -1.47 -2.92
CA ARG A 77 -3.37 -0.62 -2.76
C ARG A 77 -3.59 -0.21 -1.30
N LYS A 78 -3.45 -1.14 -0.36
CA LYS A 78 -3.61 -0.85 1.08
C LYS A 78 -2.56 0.14 1.60
N ALA A 79 -1.31 0.02 1.14
CA ALA A 79 -0.26 0.99 1.47
C ALA A 79 -0.60 2.38 0.90
N MET A 80 -1.08 2.44 -0.35
CA MET A 80 -1.49 3.69 -0.98
C MET A 80 -2.69 4.35 -0.29
N GLU A 81 -3.72 3.57 0.07
CA GLU A 81 -4.89 4.05 0.83
C GLU A 81 -4.47 4.60 2.21
N SER A 82 -3.50 3.97 2.87
CA SER A 82 -2.97 4.45 4.15
C SER A 82 -2.27 5.81 4.01
N GLU A 83 -1.42 5.99 2.99
CA GLU A 83 -0.73 7.26 2.76
C GLU A 83 -1.72 8.37 2.31
N LEU A 84 -2.73 8.01 1.53
CA LEU A 84 -3.80 8.93 1.16
C LEU A 84 -4.60 9.38 2.39
N GLY A 85 -4.91 8.46 3.32
CA GLY A 85 -5.58 8.78 4.58
C GLY A 85 -4.80 9.80 5.41
N LYS A 86 -3.48 9.63 5.55
CA LYS A 86 -2.60 10.62 6.20
C LYS A 86 -2.69 11.98 5.52
N THR A 87 -2.67 12.01 4.19
CA THR A 87 -2.75 13.23 3.39
C THR A 87 -4.09 13.96 3.57
N ILE A 88 -5.20 13.22 3.62
CA ILE A 88 -6.54 13.79 3.87
C ILE A 88 -6.58 14.45 5.26
N GLN A 89 -6.16 13.74 6.31
CA GLN A 89 -6.13 14.27 7.67
C GLN A 89 -5.30 15.56 7.75
N ILE A 90 -4.12 15.57 7.12
CA ILE A 90 -3.25 16.75 7.04
C ILE A 90 -3.97 17.93 6.37
N THR A 91 -4.71 17.67 5.30
CA THR A 91 -5.43 18.71 4.55
C THR A 91 -6.57 19.29 5.37
N GLU A 92 -7.29 18.46 6.13
CA GLU A 92 -8.35 18.89 7.05
C GLU A 92 -7.80 19.75 8.19
N GLU A 93 -6.72 19.31 8.85
CA GLU A 93 -6.03 20.07 9.89
C GLU A 93 -5.56 21.43 9.37
N MET A 94 -4.99 21.47 8.16
CA MET A 94 -4.53 22.70 7.54
C MET A 94 -5.70 23.63 7.18
N MET A 95 -6.81 23.10 6.68
CA MET A 95 -8.01 23.89 6.41
C MET A 95 -8.57 24.49 7.70
N ASN A 96 -8.55 23.74 8.80
CA ASN A 96 -8.96 24.23 10.12
C ASN A 96 -8.01 25.32 10.63
N ALA A 97 -6.69 25.14 10.50
CA ALA A 97 -5.72 26.18 10.85
C ALA A 97 -5.94 27.47 10.04
N LYS A 98 -6.18 27.37 8.73
CA LYS A 98 -6.51 28.53 7.88
C LYS A 98 -7.79 29.25 8.31
N LYS A 99 -8.83 28.51 8.70
CA LYS A 99 -10.07 29.09 9.24
C LYS A 99 -9.83 29.87 10.53
N ILE A 100 -8.95 29.37 11.41
CA ILE A 100 -8.55 30.06 12.64
C ILE A 100 -7.79 31.35 12.28
N LEU A 101 -6.80 31.28 11.39
CA LEU A 101 -6.05 32.45 10.92
C LEU A 101 -6.96 33.52 10.30
N ALA A 102 -8.00 33.13 9.57
CA ALA A 102 -8.94 34.06 8.96
C ALA A 102 -9.72 34.93 9.96
N LYS A 103 -9.83 34.49 11.22
CA LYS A 103 -10.48 35.24 12.31
C LYS A 103 -9.52 36.23 13.01
N MET A 104 -8.23 36.22 12.68
CA MET A 104 -7.23 37.10 13.28
C MET A 104 -7.17 38.49 12.62
N PRO A 105 -6.78 39.55 13.35
CA PRO A 105 -6.57 40.90 12.80
C PRO A 105 -5.55 40.92 11.65
N GLY A 106 -5.77 41.76 10.64
CA GLY A 106 -5.01 41.77 9.39
C GLY A 106 -3.49 41.88 9.53
N GLU A 107 -3.01 42.64 10.51
CA GLU A 107 -1.58 42.86 10.78
C GLU A 107 -0.86 41.63 11.33
N LEU A 108 -1.59 40.74 12.01
CA LEU A 108 -1.08 39.49 12.58
C LEU A 108 -1.41 38.29 11.67
N ARG A 109 -2.52 38.40 10.93
CA ARG A 109 -2.94 37.46 9.88
C ARG A 109 -1.94 37.40 8.73
N SER A 110 -1.49 38.54 8.20
CA SER A 110 -0.58 38.60 7.04
C SER A 110 0.74 37.83 7.25
N PRO A 111 1.51 38.05 8.33
CA PRO A 111 2.76 37.31 8.54
C PRO A 111 2.53 35.81 8.79
N LEU A 112 1.49 35.44 9.54
CA LEU A 112 1.17 34.03 9.82
C LEU A 112 0.64 33.27 8.60
N LEU A 113 -0.17 33.92 7.76
CA LEU A 113 -0.65 33.35 6.50
C LEU A 113 0.52 33.13 5.53
N GLY A 114 1.46 34.08 5.44
CA GLY A 114 2.66 33.93 4.63
C GLY A 114 3.56 32.77 5.09
N ILE A 115 3.65 32.54 6.41
CA ILE A 115 4.33 31.37 6.97
C ILE A 115 3.59 30.08 6.57
N ALA A 116 2.27 30.02 6.77
CA ALA A 116 1.47 28.86 6.43
C ALA A 116 1.53 28.53 4.92
N GLU A 117 1.54 29.52 4.03
CA GLU A 117 1.65 29.33 2.57
C GLU A 117 3.03 28.80 2.15
N ARG A 118 4.12 29.31 2.75
CA ARG A 118 5.49 28.84 2.51
C ARG A 118 5.69 27.39 2.96
N PHE A 119 5.04 26.98 4.05
CA PHE A 119 5.09 25.60 4.50
C PHE A 119 4.12 24.69 3.74
N SER A 120 2.97 25.20 3.27
CA SER A 120 2.06 24.45 2.38
C SER A 120 2.71 24.08 1.04
N SER A 121 3.73 24.83 0.63
CA SER A 121 4.50 24.58 -0.59
C SER A 121 5.70 23.64 -0.37
N ILE A 122 5.99 23.27 0.88
CA ILE A 122 6.96 22.23 1.25
C ILE A 122 6.18 20.94 1.51
N THR A 123 6.19 20.02 0.55
CA THR A 123 5.40 18.78 0.58
C THR A 123 5.95 17.70 1.54
N ILE A 124 7.06 17.96 2.23
CA ILE A 124 7.78 17.00 3.07
C ILE A 124 8.19 17.69 4.36
N LEU A 125 7.27 17.75 5.34
CA LEU A 125 7.64 18.05 6.73
C LEU A 125 7.58 16.74 7.49
N ASP A 126 8.64 16.42 8.23
CA ASP A 126 8.62 15.27 9.14
C ASP A 126 7.67 15.52 10.34
N GLU A 127 7.37 14.47 11.11
CA GLU A 127 6.42 14.55 12.22
C GLU A 127 6.82 15.58 13.30
N GLU A 128 8.12 15.74 13.59
CA GLU A 128 8.59 16.72 14.57
C GLU A 128 8.46 18.15 14.03
N GLN A 129 8.84 18.38 12.77
CA GLN A 129 8.68 19.68 12.12
C GLN A 129 7.22 20.13 12.08
N ARG A 130 6.30 19.18 11.82
CA ARG A 130 4.86 19.44 11.85
C ARG A 130 4.36 19.75 13.26
N ARG A 131 4.79 18.97 14.27
CA ARG A 131 4.42 19.21 15.67
C ARG A 131 4.87 20.60 16.14
N LEU A 132 6.12 20.96 15.86
CA LEU A 132 6.68 22.27 16.21
C LEU A 132 5.92 23.41 15.51
N LEU A 133 5.47 23.19 14.26
CA LEU A 133 4.67 24.18 13.54
C LEU A 133 3.30 24.39 14.19
N ILE A 134 2.60 23.33 14.57
CA ILE A 134 1.32 23.41 15.28
C ILE A 134 1.51 24.17 16.60
N GLU A 135 2.56 23.82 17.36
CA GLU A 135 2.87 24.47 18.64
C GLU A 135 3.19 25.96 18.47
N MET A 136 3.97 26.34 17.45
CA MET A 136 4.22 27.74 17.11
C MET A 136 2.95 28.50 16.73
N ILE A 137 2.06 27.92 15.91
CA ILE A 137 0.81 28.57 15.51
C ILE A 137 -0.11 28.76 16.73
N SER A 138 -0.21 27.74 17.60
CA SER A 138 -0.97 27.84 18.86
C SER A 138 -0.39 28.88 19.80
N SER A 139 0.94 28.92 19.98
CA SER A 139 1.62 29.91 20.80
C SER A 139 1.44 31.33 20.25
N ALA A 140 1.49 31.50 18.93
CA ALA A 140 1.23 32.78 18.28
C ALA A 140 -0.22 33.25 18.52
N GLY A 141 -1.19 32.35 18.44
CA GLY A 141 -2.60 32.65 18.77
C GLY A 141 -2.80 33.11 20.22
N LEU A 142 -2.16 32.44 21.19
CA LEU A 142 -2.21 32.83 22.61
C LEU A 142 -1.55 34.20 22.85
N ALA A 143 -0.39 34.45 22.24
CA ALA A 143 0.27 35.75 22.34
C ALA A 143 -0.63 36.88 21.80
N LEU A 144 -1.34 36.61 20.71
CA LEU A 144 -2.34 37.48 20.10
C LEU A 144 -3.48 37.84 21.05
N GLU A 145 -4.07 36.86 21.73
CA GLU A 145 -5.12 37.09 22.72
C GLU A 145 -4.63 38.00 23.86
N ARG A 146 -3.39 37.78 24.31
CA ARG A 146 -2.78 38.62 25.36
C ARG A 146 -2.52 40.04 24.89
N ILE A 147 -2.03 40.23 23.66
CA ILE A 147 -1.82 41.56 23.07
C ILE A 147 -3.15 42.30 22.94
N ASN A 148 -4.20 41.63 22.42
CA ASN A 148 -5.53 42.22 22.29
C ASN A 148 -6.10 42.61 23.66
N ALA A 149 -5.99 41.75 24.67
CA ALA A 149 -6.42 42.06 26.03
C ALA A 149 -5.67 43.28 26.60
N PHE A 150 -4.35 43.39 26.36
CA PHE A 150 -3.57 44.54 26.78
C PHE A 150 -3.98 45.83 26.05
N LEU A 151 -4.25 45.76 24.75
CA LEU A 151 -4.73 46.90 23.96
C LEU A 151 -6.12 47.36 24.39
N ASP A 152 -7.04 46.43 24.64
CA ASP A 152 -8.37 46.74 25.17
C ASP A 152 -8.26 47.45 26.53
N LEU A 153 -7.44 46.92 27.45
CA LEU A 153 -7.16 47.56 28.73
C LEU A 153 -6.54 48.94 28.54
N SER A 154 -5.58 49.10 27.62
CA SER A 154 -4.97 50.39 27.30
C SER A 154 -5.97 51.40 26.76
N GLN A 155 -6.97 50.98 25.97
CA GLN A 155 -8.00 51.88 25.45
C GLN A 155 -8.98 52.32 26.54
N VAL A 156 -9.30 51.41 27.48
CA VAL A 156 -10.10 51.73 28.67
C VAL A 156 -9.37 52.72 29.56
N VAL A 157 -8.10 52.46 29.88
CA VAL A 157 -7.27 53.33 30.72
C VAL A 157 -7.03 54.69 30.08
N SER A 158 -6.84 54.75 28.75
CA SER A 158 -6.71 56.01 28.04
C SER A 158 -8.03 56.78 27.88
N GLY A 159 -9.14 56.29 28.44
CA GLY A 159 -10.47 56.91 28.34
C GLY A 159 -11.09 56.88 26.95
N ARG A 160 -10.48 56.15 26.00
CA ARG A 160 -10.96 56.02 24.61
C ARG A 160 -12.08 54.98 24.47
N LYS A 161 -12.25 54.12 25.47
CA LYS A 161 -13.31 53.11 25.56
C LYS A 161 -13.88 53.14 26.99
N LYS A 162 -15.20 53.22 27.15
CA LYS A 162 -15.85 53.05 28.46
C LYS A 162 -16.21 51.57 28.64
N LEU A 163 -15.92 51.01 29.82
CA LEU A 163 -16.52 49.74 30.25
C LEU A 163 -18.00 50.03 30.53
N THR A 164 -18.89 49.39 29.76
CA THR A 164 -20.32 49.30 30.06
C THR A 164 -20.56 48.10 30.96
#